data_AF-A0A3B8I7V3-F1
#
_entry.id   AF-A0A3B8I7V3-F1
#
_cell.length_a   1.000
_cell.length_b   1.000
_cell.length_c   1.000
_cell.angle_alpha   90.00
_cell.angle_beta   90.00
_cell.angle_gamma   90.00
#
_symmetry.space_group_name_H-M   'P 1'
#
loop_
_entity.id
_entity.type
_entity.pdbx_description
1 polymer ?
#
loop_
_entity_poly.entity_id
_entity_poly.type
_entity_poly.pdbx_seq_one_letter_code
_entity_poly.pdbx_strand_id
1 'polypeptide(L)'
;SMACPHVSGVAALVVSNKVRNGESITDEQLWDLLVDNADPSLYNTNGSFSGQLGSGMLDAYASLTGTPPPPPVCYGGGSVISSFPYAESFESGTGAWQQTTCDDIDWTRDASGTPSRNTGPSSGSAGSYYMYVEASSPNYPDKTSNLYANVDLTGSSSATLGFDYHSYGTAADVTLALQVSTNGGTSFSTAWSMTGNQGNQ
;
A
#
# COMPACT_ATOMS: atom_id res chain seq x y z
N SER A 1 33.45 -2.77 -20.07
CA SER A 1 32.09 -3.12 -19.62
C SER A 1 31.79 -2.26 -18.40
N MET A 2 30.93 -1.25 -18.52
CA MET A 2 30.50 -0.43 -17.38
C MET A 2 29.20 -1.02 -16.88
N ALA A 3 29.27 -2.05 -16.03
CA ALA A 3 28.08 -2.49 -15.32
C ALA A 3 27.60 -1.31 -14.47
N CYS A 4 26.34 -0.90 -14.65
CA CYS A 4 25.70 0.15 -13.87
C CYS A 4 25.97 -0.11 -12.37
N PRO A 5 26.31 0.90 -11.55
CA PRO A 5 26.70 0.70 -10.15
C PRO A 5 25.73 -0.18 -9.34
N HIS A 6 24.44 -0.09 -9.67
CA HIS A 6 23.39 -0.89 -9.03
C HIS A 6 23.51 -2.39 -9.33
N VAL A 7 23.77 -2.79 -10.58
CA VAL A 7 23.94 -4.21 -10.96
C VAL A 7 25.20 -4.78 -10.31
N SER A 8 26.29 -4.02 -10.33
CA SER A 8 27.55 -4.41 -9.67
C SER A 8 27.38 -4.55 -8.15
N GLY A 9 26.57 -3.67 -7.54
CA GLY A 9 26.24 -3.72 -6.12
C GLY A 9 25.44 -4.96 -5.74
N VAL A 10 24.41 -5.31 -6.53
CA VAL A 10 23.63 -6.54 -6.30
C VAL A 10 24.49 -7.78 -6.54
N ALA A 11 25.30 -7.80 -7.60
CA ALA A 11 26.23 -8.89 -7.86
C ALA A 11 27.21 -9.12 -6.70
N ALA A 12 27.81 -8.05 -6.17
CA ALA A 12 28.68 -8.12 -5.01
C ALA A 12 27.95 -8.63 -3.75
N LEU A 13 26.68 -8.26 -3.56
CA LEU A 13 25.86 -8.74 -2.46
C LEU A 13 25.59 -10.25 -2.56
N VAL A 14 25.24 -10.75 -3.74
CA VAL A 14 25.02 -12.18 -4.01
C VAL A 14 26.28 -12.98 -3.73
N VAL A 15 27.42 -12.57 -4.31
CA VAL A 15 28.72 -13.23 -4.09
C VAL A 15 29.08 -13.21 -2.61
N SER A 16 28.93 -12.07 -1.93
CA SER A 16 29.22 -11.97 -0.49
C SER A 16 28.32 -12.87 0.36
N ASN A 17 27.05 -13.03 0.01
CA ASN A 17 26.12 -13.90 0.74
C ASN A 17 26.50 -15.37 0.59
N LYS A 18 26.78 -15.82 -0.64
CA LYS A 18 27.21 -17.20 -0.93
C LYS A 18 28.48 -17.57 -0.17
N VAL A 19 29.50 -16.71 -0.22
CA VAL A 19 30.76 -16.92 0.51
C VAL A 19 30.54 -16.99 2.02
N ARG A 20 29.66 -16.14 2.60
CA ARG A 20 29.34 -16.19 4.04
C ARG A 20 28.66 -17.48 4.47
N ASN A 21 27.92 -18.12 3.57
CA ASN A 21 27.22 -19.38 3.81
C ASN A 21 28.07 -20.61 3.42
N GLY A 22 29.35 -20.43 3.04
CA GLY A 22 30.23 -21.52 2.62
C GLY A 22 29.91 -22.08 1.24
N GLU A 23 29.15 -21.33 0.43
CA GLU A 23 28.76 -21.68 -0.93
C GLU A 23 29.66 -20.95 -1.94
N SER A 24 29.86 -21.57 -3.11
CA SER A 24 30.49 -20.95 -4.27
C SER A 24 29.45 -20.67 -5.36
N ILE A 25 29.64 -19.59 -6.12
CA ILE A 25 28.83 -19.26 -7.30
C ILE A 25 29.76 -19.01 -8.48
N THR A 26 29.44 -19.58 -9.65
CA THR A 26 30.18 -19.30 -10.89
C THR A 26 29.69 -18.02 -11.55
N ASP A 27 30.48 -17.49 -12.48
CA ASP A 27 30.10 -16.30 -13.25
C ASP A 27 28.82 -16.54 -14.05
N GLU A 28 28.64 -17.71 -14.66
CA GLU A 28 27.41 -18.09 -15.36
C GLU A 28 26.20 -18.16 -14.41
N GLN A 29 26.36 -18.77 -13.24
CA GLN A 29 25.28 -18.87 -12.25
C GLN A 29 24.87 -17.49 -11.73
N LEU A 30 25.84 -16.59 -11.53
CA LEU A 30 25.59 -15.22 -11.13
C LEU A 30 24.88 -14.45 -12.26
N TRP A 31 25.31 -14.64 -13.50
CA TRP A 31 24.68 -14.03 -14.67
C TRP A 31 23.22 -14.45 -14.81
N ASP A 32 22.94 -15.76 -14.81
CA ASP A 32 21.58 -16.30 -14.96
C ASP A 32 20.66 -15.75 -13.87
N LEU A 33 21.12 -15.77 -12.62
CA LEU A 33 20.36 -15.29 -11.48
C LEU A 33 20.09 -13.76 -11.50
N LEU A 34 20.97 -12.96 -12.10
CA LEU A 34 20.71 -11.53 -12.29
C LEU A 34 19.75 -11.27 -13.47
N VAL A 35 19.87 -12.04 -14.56
CA VAL A 35 19.03 -11.88 -15.76
C VAL A 35 17.62 -12.38 -15.53
N ASP A 36 17.44 -13.54 -14.87
CA ASP A 36 16.14 -14.14 -14.58
C ASP A 36 15.29 -13.27 -13.63
N ASN A 37 15.95 -12.41 -12.84
CA ASN A 37 15.31 -11.49 -11.90
C ASN A 37 15.30 -10.03 -12.39
N ALA A 38 15.57 -9.81 -13.68
CA ALA A 38 15.40 -8.52 -14.32
C ALA A 38 13.97 -8.40 -14.91
N ASP A 39 13.29 -7.29 -14.66
CA ASP A 39 11.96 -7.04 -15.20
C ASP A 39 12.00 -6.83 -16.72
N PRO A 40 11.40 -7.74 -17.52
CA PRO A 40 11.40 -7.63 -18.98
C PRO A 40 10.45 -6.53 -19.49
N SER A 41 9.55 -6.01 -18.65
CA SER A 41 8.53 -5.05 -19.03
C SER A 41 9.11 -3.68 -19.37
N LEU A 42 10.28 -3.29 -18.83
CA LEU A 42 10.84 -1.96 -19.11
C LEU A 42 11.15 -1.70 -20.60
N TYR A 43 11.41 -2.75 -21.37
CA TYR A 43 11.58 -2.63 -22.82
C TYR A 43 10.26 -2.30 -23.55
N ASN A 44 9.11 -2.68 -22.98
CA ASN A 44 7.79 -2.31 -23.52
C ASN A 44 7.46 -0.82 -23.28
N THR A 45 7.99 -0.25 -22.20
CA THR A 45 7.70 1.12 -21.77
C THR A 45 8.56 2.14 -22.52
N ASN A 46 9.69 1.70 -23.05
CA ASN A 46 10.66 2.52 -23.79
C ASN A 46 11.12 1.82 -25.08
N GLY A 47 10.17 1.35 -25.90
CA GLY A 47 10.46 0.59 -27.13
C GLY A 47 11.29 1.30 -28.21
N SER A 48 11.58 2.60 -28.04
CA SER A 48 12.50 3.37 -28.90
C SER A 48 13.98 3.23 -28.48
N PHE A 49 14.29 2.66 -27.31
CA PHE A 49 15.65 2.44 -26.83
C PHE A 49 16.25 1.16 -27.45
N SER A 50 16.57 1.21 -28.74
CA SER A 50 17.34 0.16 -29.42
C SER A 50 18.82 0.57 -29.51
N GLY A 51 19.70 -0.19 -28.85
CA GLY A 51 21.16 -0.05 -29.01
C GLY A 51 21.86 1.04 -28.19
N GLN A 52 21.21 1.63 -27.19
CA GLN A 52 21.85 2.45 -26.14
C GLN A 52 21.77 1.72 -24.79
N LEU A 53 22.65 2.06 -23.83
CA LEU A 53 22.72 1.44 -22.49
C LEU A 53 21.31 1.17 -21.95
N GLY A 54 20.95 -0.10 -21.76
CA GLY A 54 19.60 -0.51 -21.40
C GLY A 54 19.21 -0.05 -19.99
N SER A 55 17.96 0.37 -19.83
CA SER A 55 17.33 0.58 -18.52
C SER A 55 16.55 -0.67 -18.15
N GLY A 56 16.89 -1.28 -17.02
CA GLY A 56 16.22 -2.44 -16.43
C GLY A 56 16.05 -2.24 -14.93
N MET A 57 15.05 -2.90 -14.34
CA MET A 57 14.85 -2.98 -12.91
C MET A 57 15.23 -4.40 -12.50
N LEU A 58 16.15 -4.49 -11.56
CA LEU A 58 16.66 -5.75 -11.04
C LEU A 58 16.05 -5.96 -9.66
N ASP A 59 15.38 -7.09 -9.44
CA ASP A 59 14.94 -7.47 -8.11
C ASP A 59 16.13 -7.97 -7.29
N ALA A 60 16.72 -7.06 -6.52
CA ALA A 60 17.87 -7.36 -5.68
C ALA A 60 17.60 -8.44 -4.63
N TYR A 61 16.36 -8.55 -4.12
CA TYR A 61 16.00 -9.56 -3.13
C TYR A 61 15.90 -10.94 -3.79
N ALA A 62 15.24 -11.02 -4.94
CA ALA A 62 15.12 -12.26 -5.68
C ALA A 62 16.48 -12.73 -6.22
N SER A 63 17.33 -11.80 -6.66
CA SER A 63 18.73 -12.11 -6.96
C SER A 63 19.48 -12.66 -5.73
N LEU A 64 19.23 -12.14 -4.53
CA LEU A 64 19.93 -12.61 -3.33
C LEU A 64 19.43 -13.99 -2.86
N THR A 65 18.13 -14.25 -2.97
CA THR A 65 17.47 -15.38 -2.28
C THR A 65 16.97 -16.47 -3.22
N GLY A 66 16.91 -16.21 -4.53
CA GLY A 66 16.30 -17.10 -5.52
C GLY A 66 14.78 -17.11 -5.49
N THR A 67 14.14 -16.26 -4.69
CA THR A 67 12.67 -16.16 -4.58
C THR A 67 12.27 -14.69 -4.52
N PRO A 68 11.11 -14.28 -5.07
CA PRO A 68 10.62 -12.92 -4.91
C PRO A 68 10.48 -12.59 -3.41
N PRO A 69 10.68 -11.32 -3.02
CA PRO A 69 10.48 -10.90 -1.64
C PRO A 69 9.10 -11.34 -1.15
N PRO A 70 9.00 -11.88 0.08
CA PRO A 70 7.68 -12.04 0.68
C PRO A 70 7.00 -10.68 0.62
N PRO A 71 5.70 -10.61 0.25
CA PRO A 71 4.97 -9.35 0.25
C PRO A 71 5.19 -8.65 1.59
N PRO A 72 5.44 -7.33 1.61
CA PRO A 72 5.48 -6.57 2.85
C PRO A 72 4.23 -6.89 3.68
N VAL A 73 4.38 -7.05 4.99
CA VAL A 73 3.22 -7.33 5.86
C VAL A 73 2.39 -6.05 5.97
N CYS A 74 1.38 -5.92 5.10
CA CYS A 74 0.58 -4.71 4.99
C CYS A 74 -0.43 -4.53 6.14
N TYR A 75 -0.87 -5.64 6.75
CA TYR A 75 -2.04 -5.70 7.63
C TYR A 75 -1.80 -6.55 8.89
N GLY A 76 -0.60 -6.50 9.46
CA GLY A 76 -0.21 -7.35 10.61
C GLY A 76 0.14 -6.59 11.89
N GLY A 77 0.02 -5.26 11.90
CA GLY A 77 0.46 -4.40 13.00
C GLY A 77 -0.64 -4.01 13.99
N GLY A 78 -0.19 -3.50 15.15
CA GLY A 78 -0.99 -2.80 16.16
C GLY A 78 -2.07 -3.59 16.89
N SER A 79 -2.98 -2.85 17.54
CA SER A 79 -3.91 -3.40 18.52
C SER A 79 -5.06 -4.18 17.88
N VAL A 80 -5.46 -5.29 18.52
CA VAL A 80 -6.62 -6.10 18.11
C VAL A 80 -7.85 -5.67 18.90
N ILE A 81 -8.90 -5.27 18.19
CA ILE A 81 -10.22 -4.98 18.77
C ILE A 81 -10.87 -6.32 19.14
N SER A 82 -11.04 -6.55 20.44
CA SER A 82 -11.63 -7.77 21.01
C SER A 82 -12.73 -7.48 22.06
N SER A 83 -13.05 -6.20 22.27
CA SER A 83 -14.10 -5.75 23.17
C SER A 83 -15.11 -4.92 22.40
N PHE A 84 -16.40 -5.27 22.53
CA PHE A 84 -17.50 -4.66 21.78
C PHE A 84 -18.60 -4.13 22.72
N PRO A 85 -19.29 -3.03 22.38
CA PRO A 85 -19.11 -2.21 21.17
C PRO A 85 -17.78 -1.42 21.21
N TYR A 86 -17.07 -1.43 20.09
CA TYR A 86 -15.91 -0.56 19.87
C TYR A 86 -16.38 0.67 19.10
N ALA A 87 -15.94 1.85 19.53
CA ALA A 87 -16.22 3.12 18.86
C ALA A 87 -14.93 3.91 18.74
N GLU A 88 -14.71 4.50 17.56
CA GLU A 88 -13.60 5.41 17.31
C GLU A 88 -14.18 6.71 16.74
N SER A 89 -13.97 7.82 17.46
CA SER A 89 -14.41 9.15 17.04
C SER A 89 -13.30 9.95 16.38
N PHE A 90 -12.07 9.46 16.45
CA PHE A 90 -10.84 10.14 16.09
C PHE A 90 -10.55 11.39 16.91
N GLU A 91 -11.26 11.70 18.00
CA GLU A 91 -11.01 12.94 18.77
C GLU A 91 -9.71 12.90 19.59
N SER A 92 -9.20 11.71 19.94
CA SER A 92 -7.97 11.54 20.74
C SER A 92 -6.82 10.84 20.00
N GLY A 93 -7.00 10.50 18.72
CA GLY A 93 -6.03 9.76 17.93
C GLY A 93 -6.72 8.87 16.90
N THR A 94 -6.09 7.74 16.54
CA THR A 94 -6.68 6.74 15.63
C THR A 94 -7.16 5.47 16.36
N GLY A 95 -6.93 5.38 17.66
CA GLY A 95 -7.22 4.20 18.47
C GLY A 95 -6.57 2.94 17.90
N ALA A 96 -7.39 1.95 17.55
CA ALA A 96 -6.93 0.69 16.95
C ALA A 96 -6.74 0.76 15.42
N TRP A 97 -7.20 1.84 14.77
CA TRP A 97 -7.05 2.03 13.33
C TRP A 97 -5.65 2.49 12.96
N GLN A 98 -5.16 1.98 11.83
CA GLN A 98 -3.78 2.12 11.40
C GLN A 98 -3.68 2.36 9.89
N GLN A 99 -2.73 3.22 9.51
CA GLN A 99 -2.26 3.34 8.14
C GLN A 99 -1.50 2.09 7.73
N THR A 100 -1.71 1.64 6.50
CA THR A 100 -0.77 0.71 5.86
C THR A 100 0.31 1.50 5.12
N THR A 101 1.40 0.83 4.75
CA THR A 101 2.45 1.39 3.88
C THR A 101 2.49 0.71 2.52
N CYS A 102 1.47 -0.11 2.22
CA CYS A 102 1.33 -0.89 0.99
C CYS A 102 0.34 -0.26 0.00
N ASP A 103 0.03 1.01 0.18
CA ASP A 103 -0.83 1.82 -0.67
C ASP A 103 -0.02 3.00 -1.24
N ASP A 104 -0.69 3.90 -1.97
CA ASP A 104 0.00 4.98 -2.65
C ASP A 104 0.11 6.27 -1.82
N ILE A 105 -0.89 6.53 -0.98
CA ILE A 105 -1.05 7.75 -0.18
C ILE A 105 -1.69 7.41 1.17
N ASP A 106 -1.47 8.27 2.16
CA ASP A 106 -1.95 8.04 3.52
C ASP A 106 -3.25 8.76 3.87
N TRP A 107 -4.08 8.15 4.71
CA TRP A 107 -5.11 8.88 5.44
C TRP A 107 -4.47 9.82 6.46
N THR A 108 -5.03 11.02 6.54
CA THR A 108 -4.64 12.06 7.47
C THR A 108 -5.76 12.30 8.46
N ARG A 109 -5.42 12.36 9.75
CA ARG A 109 -6.33 12.83 10.79
C ARG A 109 -6.33 14.35 10.79
N ASP A 110 -7.46 14.96 10.48
CA ASP A 110 -7.57 16.39 10.28
C ASP A 110 -8.77 16.99 11.04
N ALA A 111 -8.70 18.30 11.29
CA ALA A 111 -9.74 19.12 11.89
C ALA A 111 -9.78 20.56 11.31
N SER A 112 -9.02 20.83 10.24
CA SER A 112 -8.84 22.18 9.69
C SER A 112 -9.44 22.38 8.30
N GLY A 113 -10.23 21.42 7.81
CA GLY A 113 -10.74 21.41 6.44
C GLY A 113 -9.69 20.95 5.44
N THR A 114 -10.13 20.67 4.22
CA THR A 114 -9.26 20.08 3.19
C THR A 114 -8.45 21.15 2.43
N PRO A 115 -7.23 20.85 1.95
CA PRO A 115 -6.45 21.78 1.12
C PRO A 115 -7.19 22.21 -0.16
N SER A 116 -7.95 21.29 -0.76
CA SER A 116 -8.77 21.58 -1.92
C SER A 116 -9.99 22.46 -1.57
N ARG A 117 -10.36 23.33 -2.51
CA ARG A 117 -11.51 24.22 -2.34
C ARG A 117 -12.81 23.47 -2.63
N ASN A 118 -13.86 23.79 -1.86
CA ASN A 118 -15.19 23.18 -2.00
C ASN A 118 -15.16 21.65 -1.85
N THR A 119 -14.35 21.15 -0.92
CA THR A 119 -14.25 19.72 -0.59
C THR A 119 -14.24 19.53 0.93
N GLY A 120 -14.55 18.30 1.34
CA GLY A 120 -14.47 17.83 2.71
C GLY A 120 -15.45 18.49 3.69
N PRO A 121 -15.53 17.95 4.92
CA PRO A 121 -16.40 18.49 5.94
C PRO A 121 -15.75 19.66 6.67
N SER A 122 -16.58 20.49 7.33
CA SER A 122 -16.10 21.54 8.23
C SER A 122 -15.65 21.02 9.60
N SER A 123 -16.10 19.83 9.98
CA SER A 123 -15.85 19.20 11.28
C SER A 123 -16.13 17.70 11.21
N GLY A 124 -15.61 16.92 12.16
CA GLY A 124 -15.92 15.51 12.31
C GLY A 124 -17.37 15.27 12.75
N SER A 125 -17.92 14.09 12.49
CA SER A 125 -19.30 13.75 12.91
C SER A 125 -19.47 13.69 14.43
N ALA A 126 -18.40 13.37 15.15
CA ALA A 126 -18.36 13.29 16.61
C ALA A 126 -17.74 14.52 17.29
N GLY A 127 -17.30 15.53 16.53
CA GLY A 127 -16.54 16.65 17.07
C GLY A 127 -15.76 17.42 16.02
N SER A 128 -14.45 17.55 16.20
CA SER A 128 -13.59 18.33 15.31
C SER A 128 -12.82 17.44 14.34
N TYR A 129 -12.41 16.25 14.76
CA TYR A 129 -11.48 15.42 14.00
C TYR A 129 -12.17 14.38 13.14
N TYR A 130 -11.59 14.13 11.97
CA TYR A 130 -12.00 13.08 11.03
C TYR A 130 -10.77 12.50 10.33
N MET A 131 -10.93 11.33 9.72
CA MET A 131 -9.94 10.77 8.81
C MET A 131 -10.25 11.22 7.38
N TYR A 132 -9.21 11.61 6.65
CA TYR A 132 -9.31 12.24 5.34
C TYR A 132 -8.24 11.77 4.37
N VAL A 133 -8.57 11.73 3.08
CA VAL A 133 -7.63 11.53 1.98
C VAL A 133 -7.86 12.63 0.93
N GLU A 134 -6.79 13.29 0.50
CA GLU A 134 -6.84 14.25 -0.61
C GLU A 134 -6.92 13.48 -1.93
N ALA A 135 -8.13 13.34 -2.44
CA ALA A 135 -8.40 12.64 -3.69
C ALA A 135 -8.34 13.57 -4.92
N SER A 136 -7.94 14.84 -4.79
CA SER A 136 -7.77 15.75 -5.93
C SER A 136 -6.42 15.55 -6.64
N SER A 137 -6.20 16.22 -7.78
CA SER A 137 -4.92 16.20 -8.49
C SER A 137 -3.76 16.58 -7.55
N PRO A 138 -2.63 15.84 -7.54
CA PRO A 138 -2.22 14.80 -8.49
C PRO A 138 -2.61 13.35 -8.11
N ASN A 139 -3.40 13.16 -7.04
CA ASN A 139 -3.70 11.83 -6.53
C ASN A 139 -4.78 11.09 -7.33
N TYR A 140 -5.68 11.83 -7.99
CA TYR A 140 -6.65 11.27 -8.94
C TYR A 140 -6.02 10.96 -10.31
N PRO A 141 -6.41 9.86 -11.00
CA PRO A 141 -7.43 8.87 -10.63
C PRO A 141 -6.90 7.56 -10.02
N ASP A 142 -5.58 7.37 -9.96
CA ASP A 142 -4.99 6.04 -9.86
C ASP A 142 -4.37 5.71 -8.49
N LYS A 143 -4.59 6.56 -7.47
CA LYS A 143 -4.01 6.37 -6.13
C LYS A 143 -4.99 5.70 -5.18
N THR A 144 -4.50 4.72 -4.43
CA THR A 144 -5.25 4.03 -3.38
C THR A 144 -4.72 4.41 -2.00
N SER A 145 -5.61 4.42 -1.00
CA SER A 145 -5.26 4.61 0.41
C SER A 145 -6.09 3.69 1.30
N ASN A 146 -5.46 3.00 2.25
CA ASN A 146 -6.09 2.02 3.11
C ASN A 146 -5.83 2.34 4.59
N LEU A 147 -6.93 2.48 5.34
CA LEU A 147 -6.94 2.50 6.79
C LEU A 147 -7.57 1.20 7.29
N TYR A 148 -6.92 0.50 8.22
CA TYR A 148 -7.36 -0.81 8.67
C TYR A 148 -7.35 -0.94 10.19
N ALA A 149 -8.10 -1.91 10.71
CA ALA A 149 -8.05 -2.35 12.09
C ALA A 149 -8.16 -3.88 12.15
N ASN A 150 -7.45 -4.48 13.10
CA ASN A 150 -7.58 -5.91 13.38
C ASN A 150 -8.76 -6.12 14.34
N VAL A 151 -9.64 -7.05 14.00
CA VAL A 151 -10.86 -7.32 14.78
C VAL A 151 -10.96 -8.82 15.06
N ASP A 152 -11.06 -9.17 16.34
CA ASP A 152 -11.34 -10.53 16.78
C ASP A 152 -12.85 -10.71 16.97
N LEU A 153 -13.49 -11.42 16.05
CA LEU A 153 -14.91 -11.77 16.11
C LEU A 153 -15.12 -13.21 16.59
N THR A 154 -14.11 -13.84 17.20
CA THR A 154 -14.22 -15.22 17.70
C THR A 154 -15.37 -15.33 18.71
N GLY A 155 -16.29 -16.27 18.45
CA GLY A 155 -17.48 -16.48 19.28
C GLY A 155 -18.65 -15.54 18.99
N SER A 156 -18.49 -14.55 18.10
CA SER A 156 -19.59 -13.70 17.63
C SER A 156 -20.39 -14.42 16.53
N SER A 157 -21.72 -14.46 16.68
CA SER A 157 -22.63 -15.02 15.66
C SER A 157 -22.97 -14.02 14.54
N SER A 158 -22.83 -12.73 14.82
CA SER A 158 -22.96 -11.64 13.85
C SER A 158 -22.19 -10.41 14.34
N ALA A 159 -21.86 -9.51 13.42
CA ALA A 159 -21.25 -8.22 13.70
C ALA A 159 -21.89 -7.13 12.83
N THR A 160 -21.86 -5.89 13.31
CA THR A 160 -22.34 -4.73 12.57
C THR A 160 -21.31 -3.62 12.71
N LEU A 161 -20.95 -3.01 11.58
CA LEU A 161 -20.13 -1.81 11.54
C LEU A 161 -21.00 -0.66 11.03
N GLY A 162 -21.09 0.40 11.81
CA GLY A 162 -21.64 1.68 11.39
C GLY A 162 -20.50 2.71 11.35
N PHE A 163 -20.52 3.59 10.37
CA PHE A 163 -19.57 4.68 10.24
C PHE A 163 -20.24 5.84 9.51
N ASP A 164 -19.86 7.06 9.88
CA ASP A 164 -20.18 8.26 9.12
C ASP A 164 -19.11 8.48 8.06
N TYR A 165 -19.49 9.00 6.90
CA TYR A 165 -18.56 9.33 5.83
C TYR A 165 -19.00 10.63 5.15
N HIS A 166 -18.05 11.29 4.51
CA HIS A 166 -18.29 12.50 3.72
C HIS A 166 -17.52 12.39 2.41
N SER A 167 -18.21 12.58 1.28
CA SER A 167 -17.60 12.59 -0.05
C SER A 167 -18.17 13.75 -0.83
N TYR A 168 -17.48 14.88 -0.78
CA TYR A 168 -17.86 16.10 -1.47
C TYR A 168 -16.69 16.62 -2.31
N GLY A 169 -16.92 16.80 -3.60
CA GLY A 169 -15.91 17.33 -4.51
C GLY A 169 -16.24 17.11 -5.98
N THR A 170 -15.25 17.39 -6.84
CA THR A 170 -15.41 17.35 -8.31
C THR A 170 -15.11 16.00 -8.93
N ALA A 171 -14.50 15.07 -8.19
CA ALA A 171 -14.14 13.77 -8.73
C ALA A 171 -15.35 12.83 -8.71
N ALA A 172 -15.91 12.57 -9.90
CA ALA A 172 -17.08 11.70 -10.06
C ALA A 172 -16.76 10.21 -9.76
N ASP A 173 -15.48 9.82 -9.85
CA ASP A 173 -15.07 8.42 -9.86
C ASP A 173 -14.30 7.99 -8.60
N VAL A 174 -14.21 8.86 -7.57
CA VAL A 174 -13.60 8.48 -6.28
C VAL A 174 -14.51 7.52 -5.53
N THR A 175 -13.97 6.40 -5.07
CA THR A 175 -14.72 5.36 -4.36
C THR A 175 -14.19 5.19 -2.94
N LEU A 176 -15.10 5.22 -1.97
CA LEU A 176 -14.86 4.75 -0.61
C LEU A 176 -15.45 3.35 -0.46
N ALA A 177 -14.65 2.38 -0.04
CA ALA A 177 -15.09 1.00 0.15
C ALA A 177 -14.74 0.48 1.54
N LEU A 178 -15.69 -0.22 2.15
CA LEU A 178 -15.46 -1.07 3.31
C LEU A 178 -15.19 -2.48 2.82
N GLN A 179 -14.00 -2.99 3.13
CA GLN A 179 -13.59 -4.34 2.78
C GLN A 179 -13.24 -5.16 4.01
N VAL A 180 -13.44 -6.47 3.93
CA VAL A 180 -13.17 -7.42 5.00
C VAL A 180 -12.20 -8.48 4.51
N SER A 181 -11.20 -8.79 5.33
CA SER A 181 -10.30 -9.92 5.10
C SER A 181 -10.37 -10.89 6.27
N THR A 182 -10.37 -12.19 5.96
CA THR A 182 -10.30 -13.28 6.94
C THR A 182 -8.99 -14.06 6.87
N ASN A 183 -8.04 -13.61 6.03
CA ASN A 183 -6.76 -14.27 5.78
C ASN A 183 -5.58 -13.29 5.92
N GLY A 184 -5.64 -12.42 6.92
CA GLY A 184 -4.56 -11.51 7.28
C GLY A 184 -4.25 -10.47 6.20
N GLY A 185 -5.26 -10.04 5.43
CA GLY A 185 -5.11 -9.03 4.38
C GLY A 185 -4.56 -9.56 3.06
N THR A 186 -4.53 -10.89 2.86
CA THR A 186 -4.11 -11.50 1.57
C THR A 186 -5.17 -11.28 0.49
N SER A 187 -6.44 -11.35 0.85
CA SER A 187 -7.56 -11.05 -0.02
C SER A 187 -8.69 -10.36 0.75
N PHE A 188 -9.47 -9.58 0.03
CA PHE A 188 -10.54 -8.77 0.59
C PHE A 188 -11.86 -9.00 -0.15
N SER A 189 -12.97 -9.00 0.59
CA SER A 189 -14.32 -8.91 0.05
C SER A 189 -14.91 -7.55 0.36
N THR A 190 -15.56 -6.92 -0.62
CA THR A 190 -16.25 -5.64 -0.40
C THR A 190 -17.57 -5.88 0.30
N ALA A 191 -17.72 -5.33 1.50
CA ALA A 191 -18.96 -5.37 2.28
C ALA A 191 -19.87 -4.19 1.94
N TRP A 192 -19.28 -3.03 1.61
CA TRP A 192 -19.99 -1.83 1.21
C TRP A 192 -19.09 -0.94 0.36
N SER A 193 -19.66 -0.17 -0.56
CA SER A 193 -18.92 0.86 -1.29
C SER A 193 -19.84 1.99 -1.72
N MET A 194 -19.23 3.15 -1.92
CA MET A 194 -19.88 4.32 -2.48
C MET A 194 -18.92 5.06 -3.40
N THR A 195 -19.43 5.52 -4.54
CA THR A 195 -18.64 6.22 -5.56
C THR A 195 -19.23 7.59 -5.85
N GLY A 196 -18.34 8.56 -6.04
CA GLY A 196 -18.66 9.91 -6.47
C GLY A 196 -19.14 10.84 -5.37
N ASN A 197 -19.58 12.00 -5.80
CA ASN A 197 -20.00 13.10 -4.95
C ASN A 197 -21.37 12.83 -4.31
N GLN A 198 -21.43 12.90 -2.99
CA GLN A 198 -22.63 12.69 -2.17
C GLN A 198 -23.25 14.00 -1.70
N GLY A 199 -22.72 15.14 -2.14
CA GLY A 199 -23.06 16.45 -1.61
C GLY A 199 -22.33 16.75 -0.31
N ASN A 200 -22.52 17.98 0.18
CA ASN A 200 -21.96 18.39 1.46
C ASN A 200 -22.94 18.00 2.59
N GLN A 201 -22.90 16.74 3.01
CA GLN A 201 -23.77 16.15 4.03
C GLN A 201 -23.08 15.03 4.80
#